data_AF-A0A6N8FI80-F1
#
_entry.id   AF-A0A6N8FI80-F1
#
_cell.length_a   1.000
_cell.length_b   1.000
_cell.length_c   1.000
_cell.angle_alpha   90.00
_cell.angle_beta   90.00
_cell.angle_gamma   90.00
#
_symmetry.space_group_name_H-M   'P 1'
#
loop_
_entity.id
_entity.type
_entity.pdbx_description
1 polymer ?
#
loop_
_entity_poly.entity_id
_entity_poly.type
_entity_poly.pdbx_seq_one_letter_code
_entity_poly.pdbx_strand_id
1 'polypeptide(L)'
;MIGLLVAITVFNIVAFKTNKKLSHKQIAHIWAFTIAFQMGFDQYLDNKYQGYWYFTKDIDWESLPALILLIPPVNMLFLNWFPFSESLRVQLRYILLWEIPLLMYELIALLPEPWGYFNYGWWNIWYSALLNPVLLSFLAMYYRKFIA
;
A
#
# COMPACT_ATOMS: atom_id res chain seq x y z
N MET A 1 -9.85 -11.64 9.32
CA MET A 1 -10.65 -10.36 9.35
C MET A 1 -10.24 -9.40 10.47
N ILE A 2 -10.01 -9.85 11.71
CA ILE A 2 -9.76 -8.95 12.86
C ILE A 2 -8.52 -8.09 12.62
N GLY A 3 -7.41 -8.68 12.15
CA GLY A 3 -6.20 -7.90 11.90
C GLY A 3 -6.36 -6.84 10.81
N LEU A 4 -7.13 -7.12 9.75
CA LEU A 4 -7.46 -6.12 8.71
C LEU A 4 -8.23 -4.93 9.30
N LEU A 5 -9.25 -5.18 10.12
CA LEU A 5 -10.04 -4.10 10.74
C LEU A 5 -9.20 -3.25 11.69
N VAL A 6 -8.32 -3.89 12.47
CA VAL A 6 -7.35 -3.20 13.34
C VAL A 6 -6.41 -2.34 12.49
N ALA A 7 -5.84 -2.89 11.43
CA ALA A 7 -4.93 -2.18 10.54
C ALA A 7 -5.60 -0.98 9.86
N ILE A 8 -6.79 -1.17 9.29
CA ILE A 8 -7.60 -0.08 8.70
C ILE A 8 -7.77 1.03 9.73
N THR A 9 -8.21 0.69 10.94
CA THR A 9 -8.45 1.68 12.00
C THR A 9 -7.17 2.44 12.36
N VAL A 10 -6.07 1.72 12.61
CA VAL A 10 -4.80 2.31 13.00
C VAL A 10 -4.24 3.20 11.89
N PHE A 11 -4.11 2.69 10.66
CA PHE A 11 -3.50 3.45 9.57
C PHE A 11 -4.33 4.66 9.17
N ASN A 12 -5.67 4.59 9.19
CA ASN A 12 -6.50 5.78 8.96
C ASN A 12 -6.28 6.82 10.05
N ILE A 13 -6.34 6.43 11.33
CA ILE A 13 -6.12 7.37 12.44
C ILE A 13 -4.74 8.03 12.32
N VAL A 14 -3.69 7.25 12.07
CA VAL A 14 -2.33 7.77 11.95
C VAL A 14 -2.19 8.66 10.71
N ALA A 15 -2.72 8.23 9.55
CA ALA A 15 -2.69 9.01 8.31
C ALA A 15 -3.33 10.38 8.49
N PHE A 16 -4.55 10.44 9.02
CA PHE A 16 -5.26 11.71 9.19
C PHE A 16 -4.70 12.57 10.31
N LYS A 17 -4.24 11.99 11.44
CA LYS A 17 -3.64 12.77 12.53
C LYS A 17 -2.27 13.36 12.18
N THR A 18 -1.50 12.67 11.35
CA THR A 18 -0.14 13.09 10.99
C THR A 18 -0.08 13.88 9.69
N ASN A 19 -1.15 13.88 8.90
CA ASN A 19 -1.22 14.66 7.66
C ASN A 19 -1.11 16.15 7.93
N LYS A 20 -0.04 16.77 7.43
CA LYS A 20 0.22 18.21 7.54
C LYS A 20 0.30 18.90 6.18
N LYS A 21 0.37 18.14 5.08
CA LYS A 21 0.67 18.69 3.75
C LYS A 21 -0.42 18.44 2.72
N LEU A 22 -1.12 17.31 2.80
CA LEU A 22 -2.06 16.88 1.77
C LEU A 22 -3.43 17.54 1.99
N SER A 23 -3.92 18.27 1.00
CA SER A 23 -5.31 18.77 1.01
C SER A 23 -6.30 17.65 0.69
N HIS A 24 -7.58 17.85 1.06
CA HIS A 24 -8.65 16.88 0.79
C HIS A 24 -8.78 16.48 -0.69
N LYS A 25 -8.57 17.44 -1.61
CA LYS A 25 -8.59 17.16 -3.06
C LYS A 25 -7.45 16.24 -3.45
N GLN A 26 -6.24 16.51 -2.96
CA GLN A 26 -5.06 15.69 -3.24
C GLN A 26 -5.21 14.29 -2.65
N ILE A 27 -5.78 14.17 -1.45
CA ILE A 27 -6.12 12.88 -0.84
C ILE A 27 -7.05 12.08 -1.75
N ALA A 28 -8.13 12.69 -2.24
CA ALA A 28 -9.06 12.01 -3.15
C ALA A 28 -8.36 11.51 -4.43
N HIS A 29 -7.45 12.29 -5.00
CA HIS A 29 -6.66 11.88 -6.18
C HIS A 29 -5.68 10.74 -5.86
N ILE A 30 -5.00 10.77 -4.71
CA ILE A 30 -4.12 9.67 -4.24
C ILE A 30 -4.94 8.40 -4.07
N TRP A 31 -6.14 8.52 -3.50
CA TRP A 31 -7.04 7.41 -3.22
C TRP A 31 -7.51 6.74 -4.52
N ALA A 32 -7.99 7.54 -5.46
CA ALA A 32 -8.44 7.05 -6.77
C ALA A 32 -7.30 6.38 -7.56
N PHE A 33 -6.12 7.01 -7.59
CA PHE A 33 -4.95 6.44 -8.26
C PHE A 33 -4.52 5.11 -7.64
N THR A 34 -4.42 5.06 -6.30
CA THR A 34 -4.00 3.87 -5.56
C THR A 34 -4.93 2.70 -5.86
N ILE A 35 -6.24 2.91 -5.77
CA ILE A 35 -7.23 1.86 -6.05
C ILE A 35 -7.12 1.41 -7.51
N ALA A 36 -7.13 2.34 -8.47
CA ALA A 36 -7.10 2.00 -9.89
C ALA A 36 -5.83 1.21 -10.26
N PHE A 37 -4.68 1.65 -9.74
CA PHE A 37 -3.40 1.01 -10.01
C PHE A 37 -3.31 -0.39 -9.38
N GLN A 38 -3.72 -0.52 -8.11
CA GLN A 38 -3.75 -1.81 -7.41
C GLN A 38 -4.72 -2.78 -8.10
N MET A 39 -5.94 -2.36 -8.42
CA MET A 39 -6.90 -3.21 -9.13
C MET A 39 -6.35 -3.68 -10.48
N GLY A 40 -5.68 -2.79 -11.24
CA GLY A 40 -5.04 -3.15 -12.50
C GLY A 40 -3.92 -4.18 -12.34
N PHE A 41 -3.15 -4.10 -11.26
CA PHE A 41 -2.11 -5.05 -10.92
C PHE A 41 -2.70 -6.42 -10.49
N ASP A 42 -3.69 -6.40 -9.61
CA ASP A 42 -4.31 -7.59 -9.02
C ASP A 42 -5.14 -8.39 -10.02
N GLN A 43 -5.65 -7.78 -11.10
CA GLN A 43 -6.24 -8.52 -12.22
C GLN A 43 -5.29 -9.60 -12.76
N TYR A 44 -3.98 -9.32 -12.77
CA TYR A 44 -2.99 -10.26 -13.27
C TYR A 44 -2.36 -11.04 -12.14
N LEU A 45 -1.85 -10.36 -11.12
CA LEU A 45 -0.99 -11.03 -10.15
C LEU A 45 -1.78 -11.90 -9.17
N ASP A 46 -2.84 -11.34 -8.60
CA ASP A 46 -3.74 -12.04 -7.68
C ASP A 46 -4.65 -12.99 -8.49
N ASN A 47 -5.57 -12.43 -9.27
CA ASN A 47 -6.64 -13.21 -9.90
C ASN A 47 -6.15 -14.20 -10.97
N LYS A 48 -5.32 -13.76 -11.91
CA LYS A 48 -4.92 -14.61 -13.06
C LYS A 48 -3.77 -15.55 -12.73
N TYR A 49 -2.73 -15.04 -12.09
CA TYR A 49 -1.51 -15.79 -11.83
C TYR A 49 -1.46 -16.39 -10.43
N GLN A 50 -2.34 -15.99 -9.50
CA GLN A 50 -2.41 -16.57 -8.16
C GLN A 50 -1.06 -16.48 -7.43
N GLY A 51 -0.38 -15.34 -7.61
CA GLY A 51 0.88 -15.03 -6.96
C GLY A 51 0.69 -14.93 -5.46
N TYR A 52 -0.28 -14.15 -5.04
CA TYR A 52 -0.79 -14.07 -3.68
C TYR A 52 -2.30 -13.93 -3.74
N TRP A 53 -2.96 -14.03 -2.59
CA TRP A 53 -4.36 -13.65 -2.43
C TRP A 53 -4.59 -13.15 -0.99
N TYR A 54 -5.71 -12.46 -0.77
CA TYR A 54 -6.09 -12.03 0.57
C TYR A 54 -6.83 -13.15 1.31
N PHE A 55 -8.17 -13.17 1.26
CA PHE A 55 -8.98 -14.14 1.99
C PHE A 55 -9.12 -15.44 1.19
N THR A 56 -9.64 -15.32 -0.03
CA THR A 56 -9.80 -16.43 -0.95
C THR A 56 -9.04 -16.16 -2.24
N LYS A 57 -8.85 -17.22 -3.05
CA LYS A 57 -8.24 -17.13 -4.38
C LYS A 57 -9.17 -16.54 -5.44
N ASP A 58 -10.45 -16.42 -5.09
CA ASP A 58 -11.49 -15.90 -5.95
C ASP A 58 -11.65 -14.40 -5.74
N ILE A 59 -12.32 -13.75 -6.69
CA ILE A 59 -12.68 -12.34 -6.54
C ILE A 59 -13.75 -12.23 -5.45
N ASP A 60 -13.33 -11.82 -4.26
CA ASP A 60 -14.20 -11.66 -3.11
C ASP A 60 -14.40 -10.20 -2.68
N TRP A 61 -15.55 -9.95 -2.06
CA TRP A 61 -15.89 -8.64 -1.51
C TRP A 61 -15.10 -8.33 -0.23
N GLU A 62 -14.58 -9.37 0.43
CA GLU A 62 -13.87 -9.28 1.69
C GLU A 62 -12.50 -8.61 1.54
N SER A 63 -11.91 -8.67 0.35
CA SER A 63 -10.65 -8.01 0.01
C SER A 63 -10.81 -6.50 -0.27
N LEU A 64 -12.02 -6.03 -0.63
CA LEU A 64 -12.26 -4.62 -0.97
C LEU A 64 -11.89 -3.63 0.15
N PRO A 65 -12.19 -3.90 1.45
CA PRO A 65 -11.71 -3.04 2.53
C PRO A 65 -10.19 -2.89 2.58
N ALA A 66 -9.40 -3.91 2.24
CA ALA A 66 -7.95 -3.77 2.17
C ALA A 66 -7.57 -2.79 1.04
N LEU A 67 -8.13 -3.00 -0.16
CA LEU A 67 -7.85 -2.17 -1.33
C LEU A 67 -8.26 -0.71 -1.16
N ILE A 68 -9.44 -0.48 -0.56
CA ILE A 68 -10.07 0.83 -0.51
C ILE A 68 -9.76 1.56 0.80
N LEU A 69 -9.65 0.87 1.94
CA LEU A 69 -9.58 1.52 3.26
C LEU A 69 -8.23 1.34 3.95
N LEU A 70 -7.37 0.42 3.49
CA LEU A 70 -6.05 0.19 4.08
C LEU A 70 -4.92 0.78 3.24
N ILE A 71 -4.82 0.40 1.96
CA ILE A 71 -3.69 0.80 1.11
C ILE A 71 -3.63 2.33 0.91
N PRO A 72 -4.73 3.05 0.62
CA PRO A 72 -4.65 4.48 0.35
C PRO A 72 -4.16 5.33 1.54
N PRO A 73 -4.59 5.10 2.80
CA PRO A 73 -4.00 5.76 3.97
C PRO A 73 -2.50 5.50 4.16
N VAL A 74 -2.01 4.29 3.85
CA VAL A 74 -0.56 3.99 3.88
C VAL A 74 0.19 4.82 2.84
N ASN A 75 -0.37 4.94 1.63
CA ASN A 75 0.18 5.80 0.58
C ASN A 75 0.14 7.29 0.95
N MET A 76 -0.88 7.74 1.68
CA MET A 76 -0.91 9.10 2.24
C MET A 76 0.22 9.32 3.25
N LEU A 77 0.49 8.37 4.14
CA LEU A 77 1.58 8.46 5.13
C LEU A 77 2.94 8.60 4.44
N PHE A 78 3.20 7.76 3.45
CA PHE A 78 4.39 7.84 2.61
C PHE A 78 4.53 9.24 1.98
N LEU A 79 3.51 9.71 1.25
CA LEU A 79 3.56 10.99 0.54
C LEU A 79 3.66 12.21 1.47
N ASN A 80 3.01 12.17 2.64
CA ASN A 80 3.04 13.27 3.61
C ASN A 80 4.46 13.55 4.13
N TRP A 81 5.27 12.49 4.29
CA TRP A 81 6.66 12.60 4.75
C TRP A 81 7.70 12.50 3.63
N PHE A 82 7.28 12.24 2.39
CA PHE A 82 8.19 12.14 1.27
C PHE A 82 8.96 13.46 1.04
N PRO A 83 10.30 13.41 0.93
CA PRO A 83 11.14 14.61 0.87
C PRO A 83 11.27 15.15 -0.56
N PHE A 84 10.18 15.69 -1.12
CA PHE A 84 10.12 16.16 -2.52
C PHE A 84 11.14 17.26 -2.88
N SER A 85 11.51 18.11 -1.91
CA SER A 85 12.46 19.21 -2.09
C SER A 85 13.92 18.76 -2.01
N GLU A 86 14.18 17.53 -1.55
CA GLU A 86 15.53 17.03 -1.32
C GLU A 86 16.13 16.38 -2.57
N SER A 87 17.44 16.16 -2.55
CA SER A 87 18.16 15.45 -3.62
C SER A 87 17.61 14.04 -3.88
N LEU A 88 17.76 13.55 -5.12
CA LEU A 88 17.32 12.20 -5.51
C LEU A 88 17.88 11.11 -4.59
N ARG A 89 19.10 11.28 -4.07
CA ARG A 89 19.72 10.33 -3.13
C ARG A 89 18.95 10.23 -1.81
N VAL A 90 18.42 11.33 -1.30
CA VAL A 90 17.61 11.36 -0.06
C VAL A 90 16.25 10.72 -0.31
N GLN A 91 15.64 11.01 -1.46
CA GLN A 91 14.37 10.38 -1.86
C GLN A 91 14.50 8.87 -2.03
N LEU A 92 15.56 8.38 -2.67
CA LEU A 92 15.84 6.94 -2.81
C LEU A 92 16.05 6.28 -1.45
N ARG A 93 16.81 6.92 -0.55
CA ARG A 93 17.00 6.40 0.82
C ARG A 93 15.67 6.32 1.57
N TYR A 94 14.82 7.33 1.43
CA TYR A 94 13.50 7.35 2.05
C TYR A 94 12.65 6.18 1.58
N ILE A 95 12.62 5.89 0.27
CA ILE A 95 11.91 4.73 -0.31
C ILE A 95 12.44 3.42 0.29
N LEU A 96 13.77 3.24 0.31
CA LEU A 96 14.38 2.01 0.85
C LEU A 96 14.12 1.84 2.35
N LEU A 97 14.04 2.93 3.12
CA LEU A 97 13.68 2.86 4.54
C LEU A 97 12.20 2.52 4.73
N TRP A 98 11.34 2.91 3.79
CA TRP A 98 9.91 2.59 3.81
C TRP A 98 9.60 1.12 3.53
N GLU A 99 10.54 0.39 2.91
CA GLU A 99 10.43 -1.07 2.75
C GLU A 99 10.32 -1.80 4.09
N ILE A 100 11.05 -1.35 5.11
CA ILE A 100 11.10 -2.03 6.41
C ILE A 100 9.69 -2.17 7.01
N PRO A 101 8.91 -1.09 7.21
CA PRO A 101 7.56 -1.22 7.73
C PRO A 101 6.60 -1.92 6.76
N LEU A 102 6.78 -1.83 5.43
CA LEU A 102 5.93 -2.52 4.47
C LEU A 102 6.09 -4.05 4.57
N LEU A 103 7.32 -4.54 4.54
CA LEU A 103 7.61 -5.97 4.62
C LEU A 103 7.27 -6.52 6.01
N MET A 104 7.50 -5.75 7.08
CA MET A 104 7.04 -6.12 8.41
C MET A 104 5.52 -6.26 8.47
N TYR A 105 4.78 -5.33 7.87
CA TYR A 105 3.31 -5.38 7.84
C TYR A 105 2.81 -6.59 7.03
N GLU A 106 3.44 -6.87 5.89
CA GLU A 106 3.14 -8.06 5.08
C GLU A 106 3.33 -9.35 5.88
N LEU A 107 4.43 -9.48 6.63
CA LEU A 107 4.65 -10.60 7.53
C LEU A 107 3.58 -10.73 8.62
N ILE A 108 3.07 -9.61 9.14
CA ILE A 108 1.95 -9.61 10.09
C ILE A 108 0.66 -10.06 9.39
N ALA A 109 0.43 -9.62 8.15
CA ALA A 109 -0.74 -10.00 7.36
C ALA A 109 -0.75 -11.49 6.96
N LEU A 110 0.42 -12.15 6.93
CA LEU A 110 0.58 -13.60 6.70
C LEU A 110 0.30 -14.46 7.95
N LEU A 111 0.06 -13.87 9.12
CA LEU A 111 -0.25 -14.65 10.31
C LEU A 111 -1.52 -15.50 10.10
N PRO A 112 -1.71 -16.58 10.86
CA PRO A 112 -2.96 -17.33 10.80
C PRO A 112 -4.18 -16.46 11.11
N GLU A 113 -5.33 -16.87 10.60
CA GLU A 113 -6.61 -16.29 11.00
C GLU A 113 -6.79 -16.35 12.53
N PRO A 114 -7.41 -15.34 13.15
CA PRO A 114 -8.12 -14.21 12.53
C PRO A 114 -7.25 -12.97 12.27
N TRP A 115 -5.95 -13.04 12.58
CA TRP A 115 -5.01 -11.91 12.58
C TRP A 115 -4.48 -11.60 11.19
N GLY A 116 -3.97 -12.61 10.49
CA GLY A 116 -3.65 -12.43 9.08
C GLY A 116 -4.86 -12.66 8.19
N TYR A 117 -4.67 -12.24 6.95
CA TYR A 117 -5.66 -12.24 5.88
C TYR A 117 -4.96 -12.17 4.51
N PHE A 118 -3.66 -12.44 4.45
CA PHE A 118 -2.85 -12.44 3.25
C PHE A 118 -2.14 -13.78 3.15
N ASN A 119 -1.99 -14.28 1.93
CA ASN A 119 -1.48 -15.62 1.67
C ASN A 119 -0.59 -15.61 0.42
N TYR A 120 0.51 -16.34 0.46
CA TYR A 120 1.36 -16.56 -0.71
C TYR A 120 0.92 -17.78 -1.51
N GLY A 121 0.92 -17.62 -2.84
CA GLY A 121 0.97 -18.70 -3.81
C GLY A 121 2.42 -18.96 -4.22
N TRP A 122 2.79 -18.61 -5.46
CA TRP A 122 4.18 -18.62 -5.90
C TRP A 122 4.95 -17.34 -5.54
N TRP A 123 4.24 -16.29 -5.10
CA TRP A 123 4.86 -15.09 -4.57
C TRP A 123 5.57 -15.37 -3.25
N ASN A 124 6.47 -14.48 -2.88
CA ASN A 124 7.18 -14.51 -1.61
C ASN A 124 7.69 -13.10 -1.29
N ILE A 125 8.18 -12.93 -0.07
CA ILE A 125 8.61 -11.64 0.46
C ILE A 125 9.70 -10.94 -0.37
N TRP A 126 10.52 -11.69 -1.12
CA TRP A 126 11.57 -11.11 -1.95
C TRP A 126 11.01 -10.42 -3.18
N TYR A 127 9.94 -10.95 -3.76
CA TYR A 127 9.24 -10.26 -4.85
C TYR A 127 8.65 -8.94 -4.35
N SER A 128 8.06 -8.92 -3.15
CA SER A 128 7.58 -7.70 -2.50
C SER A 128 8.73 -6.70 -2.26
N ALA A 129 9.85 -7.15 -1.69
CA ALA A 129 11.01 -6.30 -1.40
C ALA A 129 11.62 -5.65 -2.66
N LEU A 130 11.52 -6.31 -3.82
CA LEU A 130 11.97 -5.76 -5.10
C LEU A 130 10.93 -4.85 -5.76
N LEU A 131 9.64 -5.17 -5.61
CA LEU A 131 8.58 -4.46 -6.31
C LEU A 131 8.12 -3.19 -5.56
N ASN A 132 7.99 -3.25 -4.23
CA ASN A 132 7.52 -2.14 -3.41
C ASN A 132 8.28 -0.82 -3.68
N PRO A 133 9.62 -0.79 -3.84
CA PRO A 133 10.33 0.45 -4.16
C PRO A 133 9.91 1.05 -5.51
N VAL A 134 9.57 0.19 -6.47
CA VAL A 134 9.07 0.60 -7.79
C VAL A 134 7.66 1.19 -7.67
N LEU A 135 6.77 0.56 -6.90
CA LEU A 135 5.41 1.05 -6.66
C LEU A 135 5.43 2.40 -5.94
N LEU A 136 6.24 2.55 -4.90
CA LEU A 136 6.43 3.81 -4.17
C LEU A 136 7.00 4.91 -5.06
N SER A 137 7.92 4.55 -5.98
CA SER A 137 8.45 5.50 -6.98
C SER A 137 7.38 5.98 -7.95
N PHE A 138 6.51 5.08 -8.43
CA PHE A 138 5.37 5.46 -9.28
C PHE A 138 4.38 6.36 -8.56
N LEU A 139 4.05 6.05 -7.30
CA LEU A 139 3.20 6.89 -6.46
C LEU A 139 3.79 8.30 -6.28
N ALA A 140 5.07 8.40 -5.92
CA ALA A 140 5.75 9.69 -5.75
C ALA A 140 5.80 10.49 -7.06
N MET A 141 6.09 9.83 -8.18
CA MET A 141 6.12 10.46 -9.50
C MET A 141 4.73 10.93 -9.92
N TYR A 142 3.69 10.11 -9.72
CA TYR A 142 2.31 10.47 -10.05
C TYR A 142 1.87 11.69 -9.24
N TYR A 143 2.11 11.68 -7.93
CA TYR A 143 1.79 12.81 -7.07
C TYR A 143 2.49 14.11 -7.53
N ARG A 144 3.80 14.05 -7.79
CA ARG A 144 4.59 15.20 -8.24
C ARG A 144 4.19 15.73 -9.63
N LYS A 145 3.65 14.89 -10.52
CA LYS A 145 3.32 15.29 -11.89
C LYS A 145 1.87 15.75 -12.06
N PHE A 146 0.95 15.18 -11.29
CA PHE A 146 -0.49 15.34 -11.53
C PHE A 146 -1.25 15.96 -10.36
N ILE A 147 -0.63 16.09 -9.18
CA ILE A 147 -1.34 16.51 -7.95
C ILE A 147 -0.71 17.75 -7.29
N ALA A 148 0.62 17.83 -7.21
CA ALA A 148 1.37 18.91 -6.55
C ALA A 148 2.21 19.70 -7.56
#